data_AF-A0A2K0U6N8-F1
#
_entry.id   AF-A0A2K0U6N8-F1
#
_cell.length_a   1.000
_cell.length_b   1.000
_cell.length_c   1.000
_cell.angle_alpha   90.00
_cell.angle_beta   90.00
_cell.angle_gamma   90.00
#
_symmetry.space_group_name_H-M   'P 1'
#
loop_
_entity.id
_entity.type
_entity.pdbx_description
1 polymer ?
#
loop_
_entity_poly.entity_id
_entity_poly.type
_entity_poly.pdbx_seq_one_letter_code
_entity_poly.pdbx_strand_id
1 'polypeptide(L)'
;MSGRRALLLAARLDHVHLKSSQPLISVLSSTTRTSSPSTQCLRRYSTSSHSQSHSRPLKKSRKIPIFITTAILGTTIYYFSSPSRPTLLNSETFIPYTITSREAISPTSFIFTISPHTPNPSLPYLTPSTSSWRYPLWSVEFKQPQVQIARHYTPLPPQISEDPADGSLRFYVRAIGGGEMSTYLSRLGVGHDVWLRGPHVGFDVTARLGAMDKVVFLAGGTGVVPAMQVAKAVLEQNPDAQVNLLWAIRKREELQRVGSPVRRPSWWQFWLGNSSEPVELHSQLQDPSPIGQQLRAMKTTYGQRLRIQVAIDEEQTQFRQADLQNAISGAQDRRFLGDRANTGSGCRLHDSALLELTSEFETPAGSDDCKCGHGAGKNLFMVSGPDGFIAHYAGPKRWLGGQQVQGPVGGVAAQLQRRYPRLANDWLVLKL
;
A
#
# COMPACT_ATOMS: atom_id res chain seq x y z
N MET A 1 -3.68 -26.05 -62.78
CA MET A 1 -2.60 -26.59 -63.64
C MET A 1 -1.31 -25.85 -63.30
N SER A 2 -0.25 -26.61 -62.98
CA SER A 2 1.18 -26.21 -62.79
C SER A 2 1.51 -25.17 -61.69
N GLY A 3 2.39 -25.37 -60.70
CA GLY A 3 3.33 -26.44 -60.41
C GLY A 3 4.77 -25.92 -60.24
N ARG A 4 5.36 -26.15 -59.04
CA ARG A 4 6.82 -26.18 -58.67
C ARG A 4 7.49 -24.80 -58.40
N ARG A 5 8.40 -24.62 -57.42
CA ARG A 5 9.16 -25.53 -56.53
C ARG A 5 9.76 -24.73 -55.35
N ALA A 6 9.93 -25.41 -54.21
CA ALA A 6 10.61 -24.95 -53.00
C ALA A 6 12.15 -25.09 -53.07
N LEU A 7 12.87 -24.36 -52.22
CA LEU A 7 14.20 -24.75 -51.71
C LEU A 7 14.43 -24.17 -50.30
N LEU A 8 14.60 -25.09 -49.35
CA LEU A 8 15.12 -24.92 -47.99
C LEU A 8 16.64 -24.74 -48.04
N LEU A 9 17.20 -23.95 -47.11
CA LEU A 9 18.52 -24.28 -46.55
C LEU A 9 18.62 -23.79 -45.09
N ALA A 10 19.11 -24.69 -44.25
CA ALA A 10 19.37 -24.52 -42.83
C ALA A 10 20.88 -24.43 -42.59
N ALA A 11 21.30 -23.65 -41.58
CA ALA A 11 22.59 -23.77 -40.90
C ALA A 11 22.44 -23.06 -39.53
N ARG A 12 22.24 -23.83 -38.45
CA ARG A 12 23.24 -24.39 -37.51
C ARG A 12 23.77 -23.36 -36.49
N LEU A 13 23.46 -23.68 -35.25
CA LEU A 13 23.87 -23.12 -33.98
C LEU A 13 25.37 -23.33 -33.74
N ASP A 14 26.03 -22.33 -33.17
CA ASP A 14 27.25 -22.54 -32.37
C ASP A 14 27.04 -22.00 -30.95
N HIS A 15 27.10 -22.93 -30.01
CA HIS A 15 27.17 -22.71 -28.57
C HIS A 15 28.60 -22.28 -28.20
N VAL A 16 28.75 -21.15 -27.52
CA VAL A 16 29.98 -20.83 -26.79
C VAL A 16 29.76 -21.10 -25.30
N HIS A 17 30.40 -22.17 -24.85
CA HIS A 17 30.51 -22.62 -23.48
C HIS A 17 31.83 -22.06 -22.93
N LEU A 18 31.80 -21.18 -21.92
CA LEU A 18 33.02 -20.73 -21.22
C LEU A 18 33.02 -21.29 -19.80
N LYS A 19 33.95 -22.21 -19.58
CA LYS A 19 34.22 -22.93 -18.35
C LYS A 19 34.98 -22.05 -17.34
N SER A 20 34.59 -22.25 -16.08
CA SER A 20 35.37 -22.18 -14.83
C SER A 20 36.90 -22.12 -14.98
N SER A 21 37.51 -21.21 -14.21
CA SER A 21 38.89 -21.31 -13.72
C SER A 21 39.09 -20.43 -12.47
N GLN A 22 39.15 -21.04 -11.29
CA GLN A 22 40.02 -20.58 -10.18
C GLN A 22 41.35 -21.34 -10.31
N PRO A 23 42.51 -20.82 -9.86
CA PRO A 23 42.91 -21.01 -8.45
C PRO A 23 43.90 -19.97 -7.83
N LEU A 24 44.10 -20.15 -6.51
CA LEU A 24 45.31 -19.88 -5.69
C LEU A 24 45.63 -18.47 -5.13
N ILE A 25 45.27 -18.31 -3.85
CA ILE A 25 46.11 -18.00 -2.68
C ILE A 25 47.46 -17.31 -2.97
N SER A 26 47.65 -16.11 -2.40
CA SER A 26 48.90 -15.77 -1.73
C SER A 26 48.65 -14.81 -0.55
N VAL A 27 49.12 -15.26 0.61
CA VAL A 27 49.18 -14.54 1.89
C VAL A 27 50.47 -13.74 1.87
N LEU A 28 50.40 -12.44 2.16
CA LEU A 28 51.58 -11.62 2.44
C LEU A 28 51.49 -11.07 3.86
N SER A 29 51.99 -11.89 4.79
CA SER A 29 52.51 -11.46 6.08
C SER A 29 53.93 -10.97 5.87
N SER A 30 54.26 -9.76 6.32
CA SER A 30 55.65 -9.33 6.49
C SER A 30 55.84 -8.73 7.88
N THR A 31 56.37 -9.58 8.76
CA THR A 31 56.99 -9.20 10.03
C THR A 31 58.43 -9.66 9.95
N THR A 32 59.40 -8.79 10.17
CA THR A 32 60.71 -9.08 10.80
C THR A 32 61.36 -7.72 11.13
N ARG A 33 61.60 -7.43 12.41
CA ARG A 33 62.88 -7.64 13.15
C ARG A 33 63.99 -6.75 12.59
N THR A 34 64.81 -6.02 13.34
CA THR A 34 65.28 -6.11 14.73
C THR A 34 66.24 -4.93 14.91
N SER A 35 66.36 -4.36 16.11
CA SER A 35 67.62 -4.24 16.86
C SER A 35 67.54 -3.14 17.93
N SER A 36 67.62 -3.58 19.18
CA SER A 36 68.16 -2.78 20.28
C SER A 36 69.68 -3.02 20.31
N PRO A 37 70.45 -2.11 20.92
CA PRO A 37 71.05 -2.53 22.19
C PRO A 37 71.04 -1.44 23.26
N SER A 38 70.92 -1.92 24.49
CA SER A 38 71.23 -1.23 25.75
C SER A 38 72.69 -1.44 26.10
N THR A 39 73.40 -0.42 26.63
CA THR A 39 74.06 -0.41 27.95
C THR A 39 74.89 0.88 28.19
N GLN A 40 74.70 1.50 29.38
CA GLN A 40 75.71 1.98 30.36
C GLN A 40 76.81 2.98 29.91
N CYS A 41 77.34 3.95 30.68
CA CYS A 41 77.29 4.37 32.09
C CYS A 41 78.03 5.73 32.23
N LEU A 42 77.91 6.35 33.41
CA LEU A 42 78.82 7.27 34.11
C LEU A 42 78.57 8.80 34.13
N ARG A 43 78.20 9.21 35.36
CA ARG A 43 78.34 10.50 36.06
C ARG A 43 79.63 11.28 35.77
N ARG A 44 79.54 12.62 35.75
CA ARG A 44 80.08 13.48 36.84
C ARG A 44 79.56 14.91 36.82
N TYR A 45 79.58 15.48 38.03
CA TYR A 45 79.06 16.74 38.54
C TYR A 45 79.71 18.00 37.95
N SER A 46 79.00 19.14 38.00
CA SER A 46 79.47 20.42 38.59
C SER A 46 78.34 21.43 38.76
N THR A 47 78.08 21.76 40.03
CA THR A 47 77.78 23.07 40.64
C THR A 47 76.74 24.05 40.07
N SER A 48 75.76 24.28 40.95
CA SER A 48 74.92 25.46 41.16
C SER A 48 75.41 26.81 40.63
N SER A 49 74.49 27.53 39.98
CA SER A 49 74.37 28.98 40.11
C SER A 49 72.92 29.34 40.44
N HIS A 50 72.76 29.94 41.60
CA HIS A 50 71.53 30.47 42.14
C HIS A 50 71.13 31.71 41.34
N SER A 51 69.96 31.72 40.71
CA SER A 51 69.34 32.96 40.23
C SER A 51 67.84 32.86 40.45
N GLN A 52 67.39 33.57 41.47
CA GLN A 52 65.98 33.84 41.74
C GLN A 52 65.38 34.55 40.54
N SER A 53 64.31 34.00 39.97
CA SER A 53 63.41 34.77 39.09
C SER A 53 61.97 34.46 39.47
N HIS A 54 61.34 35.48 40.06
CA HIS A 54 59.95 35.65 40.42
C HIS A 54 58.94 34.70 39.75
N SER A 55 58.21 33.98 40.60
CA SER A 55 56.96 33.31 40.28
C SER A 55 55.94 34.29 39.70
N ARG A 56 55.62 34.15 38.41
CA ARG A 56 54.40 34.73 37.84
C ARG A 56 53.21 33.88 38.29
N PRO A 57 52.17 34.45 38.91
CA PRO A 57 50.98 33.68 39.26
C PRO A 57 50.24 33.33 37.98
N LEU A 58 49.96 32.03 37.78
CA LEU A 58 48.99 31.57 36.79
C LEU A 58 47.64 32.21 37.11
N LYS A 59 47.23 33.19 36.28
CA LYS A 59 45.86 33.74 36.32
C LYS A 59 44.90 32.59 36.00
N LYS A 60 44.24 32.06 37.03
CA LYS A 60 43.09 31.16 36.92
C LYS A 60 42.04 31.83 36.02
N SER A 61 41.91 31.34 34.79
CA SER A 61 40.91 31.83 33.84
C SER A 61 39.51 31.52 34.39
N ARG A 62 38.84 32.55 34.90
CA ARG A 62 37.48 32.55 35.46
C ARG A 62 36.38 32.36 34.39
N LYS A 63 36.70 31.77 33.23
CA LYS A 63 35.73 31.59 32.12
C LYS A 63 35.08 30.20 32.06
N ILE A 64 35.60 29.21 32.80
CA ILE A 64 35.01 27.87 32.89
C ILE A 64 33.62 27.84 33.56
N PRO A 65 33.29 28.62 34.62
CA PRO A 65 31.98 28.50 35.27
C PRO A 65 30.83 29.03 34.41
N ILE A 66 31.09 29.92 33.44
CA ILE A 66 30.05 30.52 32.59
C ILE A 66 29.58 29.53 31.53
N PHE A 67 30.49 28.77 30.91
CA PHE A 67 30.10 27.78 29.89
C PHE A 67 29.29 26.62 30.48
N ILE A 68 29.64 26.19 31.70
CA ILE A 68 28.91 25.13 32.41
C ILE A 68 27.51 25.62 32.80
N THR A 69 27.36 26.84 33.32
CA THR A 69 26.04 27.38 33.67
C THR A 69 25.17 27.63 32.43
N THR A 70 25.73 28.13 31.32
CA THR A 70 24.98 28.28 30.06
C THR A 70 24.58 26.94 29.45
N ALA A 71 25.43 25.90 29.56
CA ALA A 71 25.09 24.57 29.09
C ALA A 71 23.98 23.94 29.96
N ILE A 72 24.07 24.05 31.29
CA ILE A 72 23.03 23.56 32.21
C ILE A 72 21.72 24.31 31.98
N LEU A 73 21.75 25.64 31.85
CA LEU A 73 20.57 26.46 31.59
C LEU A 73 19.96 26.16 30.22
N GLY A 74 20.79 26.03 29.18
CA GLY A 74 20.33 25.62 27.85
C GLY A 74 19.74 24.21 27.83
N THR A 75 20.31 23.26 28.57
CA THR A 75 19.81 21.88 28.69
C THR A 75 18.50 21.84 29.46
N THR A 76 18.37 22.62 30.54
CA THR A 76 17.11 22.72 31.29
C THR A 76 16.03 23.38 30.46
N ILE A 77 16.32 24.51 29.80
CA ILE A 77 15.38 25.15 28.88
C ILE A 77 14.97 24.16 27.80
N TYR A 78 15.91 23.47 27.14
CA TYR A 78 15.60 22.47 26.11
C TYR A 78 14.73 21.32 26.64
N TYR A 79 14.99 20.81 27.83
CA TYR A 79 14.21 19.71 28.41
C TYR A 79 12.79 20.15 28.82
N PHE A 80 12.65 21.36 29.38
CA PHE A 80 11.36 21.92 29.76
C PHE A 80 10.58 22.52 28.57
N SER A 81 11.26 22.89 27.49
CA SER A 81 10.66 23.39 26.24
C SER A 81 10.49 22.31 25.18
N SER A 82 10.98 21.08 25.41
CA SER A 82 10.81 19.99 24.47
C SER A 82 9.32 19.68 24.38
N PRO A 83 8.69 19.87 23.21
CA PRO A 83 7.28 19.57 23.05
C PRO A 83 7.02 18.10 23.38
N SER A 84 5.94 17.82 24.10
CA SER A 84 5.46 16.48 24.36
C SER A 84 5.37 15.71 23.04
N ARG A 85 5.87 14.47 23.01
CA ARG A 85 5.76 13.63 21.81
C ARG A 85 4.28 13.47 21.47
N PRO A 86 3.88 13.64 20.20
CA PRO A 86 2.50 13.42 19.81
C PRO A 86 2.10 12.01 20.18
N THR A 87 0.94 11.87 20.82
CA THR A 87 0.33 10.57 21.17
C THR A 87 -0.74 10.18 20.16
N LEU A 88 -1.12 11.10 19.28
CA LEU A 88 -2.21 10.93 18.32
C LEU A 88 -1.65 10.61 16.95
N LEU A 89 -2.34 9.73 16.22
CA LEU A 89 -2.05 9.47 14.82
C LEU A 89 -2.05 10.79 14.03
N ASN A 90 -0.97 11.05 13.31
CA ASN A 90 -0.78 12.27 12.52
C ASN A 90 0.09 11.97 11.29
N SER A 91 0.05 12.86 10.31
CA SER A 91 0.76 12.69 9.02
C SER A 91 2.25 13.03 9.07
N GLU A 92 2.77 13.49 10.21
CA GLU A 92 4.14 14.00 10.33
C GLU A 92 5.08 12.99 11.01
N THR A 93 4.61 12.37 12.09
CA THR A 93 5.41 11.56 13.00
C THR A 93 4.84 10.16 13.17
N PHE A 94 5.73 9.22 13.49
CA PHE A 94 5.37 7.83 13.71
C PHE A 94 4.99 7.58 15.17
N ILE A 95 3.78 7.06 15.39
CA ILE A 95 3.20 6.79 16.70
C ILE A 95 3.13 5.27 16.93
N PRO A 96 3.47 4.77 18.14
CA PRO A 96 3.40 3.35 18.42
C PRO A 96 1.95 2.85 18.60
N TYR A 97 1.69 1.67 18.05
CA TYR A 97 0.50 0.87 18.23
C TYR A 97 0.93 -0.56 18.58
N THR A 98 0.19 -1.23 19.46
CA THR A 98 0.50 -2.62 19.83
C THR A 98 -0.34 -3.58 19.01
N ILE A 99 0.26 -4.67 18.52
CA ILE A 99 -0.46 -5.78 17.91
C ILE A 99 -1.23 -6.53 18.99
N THR A 100 -2.55 -6.42 18.97
CA THR A 100 -3.46 -7.03 19.96
C THR A 100 -4.00 -8.38 19.49
N SER A 101 -4.13 -8.60 18.18
CA SER A 101 -4.57 -9.86 17.60
C SER A 101 -3.85 -10.15 16.29
N ARG A 102 -3.72 -11.43 15.96
CA ARG A 102 -3.15 -11.91 14.70
C ARG A 102 -3.82 -13.21 14.29
N GLU A 103 -4.51 -13.19 13.15
CA GLU A 103 -5.19 -14.34 12.58
C GLU A 103 -4.53 -14.72 11.24
N ALA A 104 -4.01 -15.93 11.16
CA ALA A 104 -3.43 -16.46 9.92
C ALA A 104 -4.55 -16.82 8.92
N ILE A 105 -4.32 -16.50 7.64
CA ILE A 105 -5.24 -16.84 6.53
C ILE A 105 -4.61 -17.93 5.67
N SER A 106 -3.35 -17.72 5.27
CA SER A 106 -2.53 -18.67 4.54
C SER A 106 -1.12 -18.68 5.13
N PRO A 107 -0.20 -19.56 4.67
CA PRO A 107 1.20 -19.51 5.07
C PRO A 107 1.90 -18.16 4.81
N THR A 108 1.32 -17.34 3.93
CA THR A 108 1.88 -16.05 3.50
C THR A 108 0.99 -14.85 3.79
N SER A 109 -0.21 -15.04 4.35
CA SER A 109 -1.15 -13.95 4.58
C SER A 109 -1.83 -14.06 5.93
N PHE A 110 -2.11 -12.91 6.53
CA PHE A 110 -2.69 -12.80 7.86
C PHE A 110 -3.44 -11.47 7.99
N ILE A 111 -4.37 -11.42 8.94
CA ILE A 111 -4.90 -10.18 9.46
C ILE A 111 -4.25 -9.93 10.82
N PHE A 112 -3.81 -8.71 11.06
CA PHE A 112 -3.53 -8.28 12.43
C PHE A 112 -4.46 -7.15 12.85
N THR A 113 -4.72 -7.09 14.14
CA THR A 113 -5.39 -5.96 14.80
C THR A 113 -4.34 -5.25 15.63
N ILE A 114 -4.27 -3.93 15.49
CA ILE A 114 -3.41 -3.08 16.28
C ILE A 114 -4.25 -2.06 17.02
N SER A 115 -3.85 -1.70 18.24
CA SER A 115 -4.57 -0.73 19.07
C SER A 115 -3.60 0.33 19.58
N PRO A 116 -4.05 1.59 19.74
CA PRO A 116 -3.21 2.66 20.24
C PRO A 116 -2.82 2.39 21.69
N HIS A 117 -1.62 2.79 22.09
CA HIS A 117 -1.18 2.66 23.50
C HIS A 117 -2.06 3.46 24.46
N THR A 118 -2.57 4.59 24.00
CA THR A 118 -3.46 5.47 24.76
C THR A 118 -4.78 5.61 24.02
N PRO A 119 -5.94 5.35 24.67
CA PRO A 119 -7.25 5.62 24.08
C PRO A 119 -7.32 7.08 23.61
N ASN A 120 -7.82 7.30 22.40
CA ASN A 120 -7.91 8.63 21.82
C ASN A 120 -9.38 9.04 21.62
N PRO A 121 -9.86 10.12 22.26
CA PRO A 121 -11.22 10.61 22.04
C PRO A 121 -11.45 11.27 20.67
N SER A 122 -10.38 11.64 19.94
CA SER A 122 -10.47 12.37 18.66
C SER A 122 -9.56 11.76 17.59
N LEU A 123 -10.02 10.67 17.00
CA LEU A 123 -9.31 9.99 15.90
C LEU A 123 -9.47 10.78 14.58
N PRO A 124 -8.38 11.13 13.88
CA PRO A 124 -8.41 12.04 12.71
C PRO A 124 -9.11 11.44 11.48
N TYR A 125 -9.24 10.12 11.42
CA TYR A 125 -9.92 9.39 10.34
C TYR A 125 -11.41 9.16 10.63
N LEU A 126 -11.93 9.62 11.78
CA LEU A 126 -13.35 9.58 12.10
C LEU A 126 -14.00 10.94 11.87
N THR A 127 -15.28 10.91 11.50
CA THR A 127 -16.14 12.08 11.50
C THR A 127 -16.47 12.41 12.95
N PRO A 128 -16.31 13.68 13.39
CA PRO A 128 -16.73 14.08 14.73
C PRO A 128 -18.18 13.70 14.97
N SER A 129 -18.51 13.21 16.17
CA SER A 129 -19.86 12.83 16.66
C SER A 129 -20.52 11.53 16.16
N THR A 130 -20.08 10.93 15.05
CA THR A 130 -20.77 9.76 14.47
C THR A 130 -19.98 8.46 14.52
N SER A 131 -18.71 8.49 14.95
CA SER A 131 -17.76 7.36 14.91
C SER A 131 -17.63 6.69 13.54
N SER A 132 -18.12 7.32 12.47
CA SER A 132 -18.01 6.84 11.10
C SER A 132 -16.68 7.29 10.49
N TRP A 133 -16.12 6.48 9.60
CA TRP A 133 -14.93 6.88 8.86
C TRP A 133 -15.20 8.13 8.02
N ARG A 134 -14.29 9.10 8.11
CA ARG A 134 -14.37 10.39 7.42
C ARG A 134 -14.04 10.29 5.94
N TYR A 135 -13.09 9.42 5.59
CA TYR A 135 -12.52 9.34 4.24
C TYR A 135 -12.99 8.07 3.53
N PRO A 136 -13.44 8.18 2.26
CA PRO A 136 -13.90 7.01 1.50
C PRO A 136 -12.75 6.05 1.15
N LEU A 137 -11.53 6.58 1.07
CA LEU A 137 -10.31 5.83 0.82
C LEU A 137 -9.15 6.48 1.58
N TRP A 138 -8.45 5.72 2.42
CA TRP A 138 -7.30 6.21 3.18
C TRP A 138 -6.37 5.06 3.60
N SER A 139 -5.13 5.40 3.93
CA SER A 139 -4.12 4.46 4.41
C SER A 139 -3.29 5.05 5.55
N VAL A 140 -2.46 4.21 6.17
CA VAL A 140 -1.40 4.64 7.08
C VAL A 140 -0.08 4.07 6.59
N GLU A 141 1.01 4.77 6.89
CA GLU A 141 2.34 4.24 6.67
C GLU A 141 2.81 3.45 7.88
N PHE A 142 3.33 2.25 7.63
CA PHE A 142 4.08 1.49 8.61
C PHE A 142 5.56 1.76 8.44
N LYS A 143 6.26 2.03 9.54
CA LYS A 143 7.72 2.13 9.57
C LYS A 143 8.36 0.76 9.79
N GLN A 144 9.42 0.48 9.04
CA GLN A 144 10.41 -0.56 9.38
C GLN A 144 11.63 0.13 10.04
N PRO A 145 11.83 -0.03 11.36
CA PRO A 145 12.88 0.71 12.08
C PRO A 145 14.32 0.37 11.65
N GLN A 146 14.59 -0.87 11.23
CA GLN A 146 15.95 -1.33 10.96
C GLN A 146 16.56 -0.72 9.70
N VAL A 147 15.74 -0.45 8.69
CA VAL A 147 16.19 0.12 7.39
C VAL A 147 15.53 1.45 7.06
N GLN A 148 14.75 2.01 8.01
CA GLN A 148 14.12 3.33 7.94
C GLN A 148 13.26 3.56 6.70
N ILE A 149 12.58 2.51 6.21
CA ILE A 149 11.59 2.64 5.13
C ILE A 149 10.17 2.73 5.70
N ALA A 150 9.28 3.35 4.93
CA ALA A 150 7.85 3.42 5.21
C ALA A 150 7.04 2.89 4.02
N ARG A 151 5.90 2.24 4.29
CA ARG A 151 4.98 1.77 3.24
C ARG A 151 3.53 1.94 3.67
N HIS A 152 2.70 2.31 2.71
CA HIS A 152 1.26 2.46 2.91
C HIS A 152 0.57 1.10 3.05
N TYR A 153 -0.34 1.02 4.03
CA TYR A 153 -1.28 -0.07 4.22
C TYR A 153 -2.67 0.51 4.48
N THR A 154 -3.66 -0.01 3.75
CA THR A 154 -5.06 0.37 3.90
C THR A 154 -5.69 -0.45 5.03
N PRO A 155 -6.29 0.18 6.06
CA PRO A 155 -7.01 -0.55 7.09
C PRO A 155 -8.29 -1.18 6.53
N LEU A 156 -8.64 -2.36 7.02
CA LEU A 156 -9.92 -3.01 6.77
C LEU A 156 -11.05 -2.16 7.37
N PRO A 157 -12.17 -1.97 6.65
CA PRO A 157 -13.36 -1.35 7.20
C PRO A 157 -13.80 -2.04 8.50
N PRO A 158 -14.32 -1.29 9.49
CA PRO A 158 -14.79 -1.87 10.73
C PRO A 158 -15.94 -2.83 10.47
N GLN A 159 -15.95 -3.94 11.20
CA GLN A 159 -17.09 -4.86 11.22
C GLN A 159 -18.23 -4.28 12.08
N ILE A 160 -19.44 -4.82 11.93
CA ILE A 160 -20.63 -4.37 12.67
C ILE A 160 -20.43 -4.49 14.20
N SER A 161 -19.62 -5.44 14.64
CA SER A 161 -19.31 -5.69 16.06
C SER A 161 -18.16 -4.83 16.61
N GLU A 162 -17.50 -4.05 15.78
CA GLU A 162 -16.33 -3.24 16.15
C GLU A 162 -16.74 -1.78 16.31
N ASP A 163 -16.25 -1.11 17.35
CA ASP A 163 -16.43 0.33 17.55
C ASP A 163 -15.19 1.07 17.04
N PRO A 164 -15.26 1.81 15.92
CA PRO A 164 -14.11 2.54 15.39
C PRO A 164 -13.52 3.58 16.35
N ALA A 165 -14.28 4.02 17.36
CA ALA A 165 -13.83 4.98 18.36
C ALA A 165 -12.78 4.38 19.32
N ASP A 166 -12.63 3.06 19.38
CA ASP A 166 -11.59 2.39 20.17
C ASP A 166 -10.17 2.65 19.61
N GLY A 167 -10.08 3.11 18.35
CA GLY A 167 -8.84 3.36 17.65
C GLY A 167 -8.13 2.12 17.12
N SER A 168 -8.71 0.94 17.29
CA SER A 168 -8.17 -0.31 16.78
C SER A 168 -8.31 -0.34 15.26
N LEU A 169 -7.24 -0.75 14.59
CA LEU A 169 -7.19 -0.87 13.15
C LEU A 169 -6.79 -2.29 12.76
N ARG A 170 -7.46 -2.82 11.75
CA ARG A 170 -7.18 -4.15 11.19
C ARG A 170 -6.51 -4.02 9.84
N PHE A 171 -5.54 -4.87 9.54
CA PHE A 171 -4.90 -4.87 8.22
C PHE A 171 -4.74 -6.29 7.70
N TYR A 172 -5.08 -6.47 6.43
CA TYR A 172 -4.81 -7.67 5.67
C TYR A 172 -3.44 -7.55 5.00
N VAL A 173 -2.49 -8.34 5.48
CA VAL A 173 -1.09 -8.28 5.02
C VAL A 173 -0.73 -9.62 4.39
N ARG A 174 -0.02 -9.53 3.26
CA ARG A 174 0.60 -10.68 2.60
C ARG A 174 2.11 -10.49 2.55
N ALA A 175 2.84 -11.46 3.07
CA ALA A 175 4.29 -11.55 2.92
C ALA A 175 4.64 -11.80 1.45
N ILE A 176 5.46 -10.92 0.87
CA ILE A 176 5.95 -11.02 -0.50
C ILE A 176 7.41 -11.47 -0.44
N GLY A 177 7.78 -12.50 -1.21
CA GLY A 177 9.16 -12.94 -1.30
C GLY A 177 10.07 -11.79 -1.76
N GLY A 178 11.12 -11.50 -0.98
CA GLY A 178 12.02 -10.37 -1.21
C GLY A 178 11.46 -8.99 -0.82
N GLY A 179 10.25 -8.91 -0.28
CA GLY A 179 9.65 -7.66 0.19
C GLY A 179 10.05 -7.33 1.63
N GLU A 180 10.85 -6.28 1.83
CA GLU A 180 11.35 -5.82 3.13
C GLU A 180 10.23 -5.62 4.19
N MET A 181 9.32 -4.68 3.92
CA MET A 181 8.26 -4.31 4.85
C MET A 181 7.30 -5.47 5.16
N SER A 182 6.84 -6.19 4.13
CA SER A 182 5.90 -7.30 4.31
C SER A 182 6.51 -8.47 5.09
N THR A 183 7.81 -8.72 4.91
CA THR A 183 8.56 -9.73 5.65
C THR A 183 8.76 -9.30 7.10
N TYR A 184 9.08 -8.03 7.34
CA TYR A 184 9.17 -7.46 8.69
C TYR A 184 7.85 -7.65 9.45
N LEU A 185 6.71 -7.23 8.88
CA LEU A 185 5.41 -7.38 9.52
C LEU A 185 5.04 -8.84 9.77
N SER A 186 5.41 -9.76 8.87
CA SER A 186 5.10 -11.18 9.05
C SER A 186 5.79 -11.83 10.26
N ARG A 187 6.91 -11.26 10.73
CA ARG A 187 7.69 -11.75 11.87
C ARG A 187 7.18 -11.20 13.20
N LEU A 188 6.40 -10.13 13.19
CA LEU A 188 5.86 -9.53 14.41
C LEU A 188 4.69 -10.36 14.94
N GLY A 189 4.71 -10.61 16.25
CA GLY A 189 3.64 -11.30 16.97
C GLY A 189 2.82 -10.35 17.83
N VAL A 190 1.78 -10.90 18.46
CA VAL A 190 0.98 -10.19 19.49
C VAL A 190 1.90 -9.64 20.59
N GLY A 191 1.60 -8.45 21.08
CA GLY A 191 2.38 -7.73 22.09
C GLY A 191 3.56 -6.92 21.54
N HIS A 192 3.89 -7.05 20.24
CA HIS A 192 4.90 -6.19 19.63
C HIS A 192 4.29 -4.86 19.16
N ASP A 193 5.13 -3.83 19.16
CA ASP A 193 4.75 -2.53 18.62
C ASP A 193 5.04 -2.41 17.12
N VAL A 194 4.16 -1.67 16.46
CA VAL A 194 4.31 -1.13 15.11
C VAL A 194 4.20 0.38 15.17
N TRP A 195 4.83 1.06 14.22
CA TRP A 195 4.89 2.52 14.20
C TRP A 195 4.15 3.04 12.99
N LEU A 196 3.11 3.84 13.23
CA LEU A 196 2.19 4.33 12.21
C LEU A 196 2.27 5.84 12.02
N ARG A 197 2.13 6.28 10.77
CA ARG A 197 1.94 7.68 10.39
C ARG A 197 0.74 7.78 9.44
N GLY A 198 -0.08 8.82 9.57
CA GLY A 198 -1.29 9.02 8.77
C GLY A 198 -2.37 9.79 9.53
N PRO A 199 -3.63 9.76 9.08
CA PRO A 199 -4.12 9.12 7.87
C PRO A 199 -3.58 9.82 6.61
N HIS A 200 -3.27 9.04 5.58
CA HIS A 200 -3.03 9.53 4.22
C HIS A 200 -4.30 9.31 3.42
N VAL A 201 -4.97 10.41 3.06
CA VAL A 201 -6.20 10.36 2.28
C VAL A 201 -5.84 10.00 0.83
N GLY A 202 -6.53 9.01 0.28
CA GLY A 202 -6.42 8.64 -1.13
C GLY A 202 -7.29 9.54 -2.01
N PHE A 203 -7.69 9.02 -3.17
CA PHE A 203 -8.61 9.74 -4.04
C PHE A 203 -9.93 10.11 -3.34
N ASP A 204 -10.41 11.32 -3.61
CA ASP A 204 -11.77 11.73 -3.29
C ASP A 204 -12.76 11.01 -4.23
N VAL A 205 -13.16 9.80 -3.83
CA VAL A 205 -14.04 8.91 -4.59
C VAL A 205 -15.42 9.54 -4.75
N THR A 206 -15.97 10.09 -3.68
CA THR A 206 -17.29 10.70 -3.68
C THR A 206 -17.35 11.92 -4.60
N ALA A 207 -16.37 12.82 -4.52
CA ALA A 207 -16.36 14.02 -5.36
C ALA A 207 -16.20 13.69 -6.86
N ARG A 208 -15.47 12.62 -7.20
CA ARG A 208 -15.33 12.11 -8.58
C ARG A 208 -16.57 11.40 -9.09
N LEU A 209 -17.26 10.68 -8.20
CA LEU A 209 -18.48 9.98 -8.56
C LEU A 209 -19.62 10.98 -8.79
N GLY A 210 -19.71 12.04 -8.00
CA GLY A 210 -20.68 13.12 -8.18
C GLY A 210 -22.13 12.59 -8.16
N ALA A 211 -22.89 12.86 -9.22
CA ALA A 211 -24.25 12.31 -9.37
C ALA A 211 -24.30 10.94 -10.07
N MET A 212 -23.15 10.39 -10.47
CA MET A 212 -23.09 9.01 -10.97
C MET A 212 -23.20 8.04 -9.79
N ASP A 213 -23.46 6.78 -10.09
CA ASP A 213 -23.85 5.79 -9.09
C ASP A 213 -23.07 4.48 -9.22
N LYS A 214 -22.09 4.38 -10.12
CA LYS A 214 -21.45 3.09 -10.45
C LYS A 214 -19.96 3.09 -10.27
N VAL A 215 -19.51 2.05 -9.56
CA VAL A 215 -18.09 1.75 -9.35
C VAL A 215 -17.83 0.30 -9.76
N VAL A 216 -16.84 0.10 -10.63
CA VAL A 216 -16.25 -1.21 -10.91
C VAL A 216 -14.87 -1.20 -10.30
N PHE A 217 -14.60 -2.14 -9.40
CA PHE A 217 -13.33 -2.21 -8.69
C PHE A 217 -12.67 -3.56 -8.95
N LEU A 218 -11.52 -3.56 -9.62
CA LEU A 218 -10.71 -4.73 -9.89
C LEU A 218 -9.52 -4.80 -8.92
N ALA A 219 -9.54 -5.79 -8.05
CA ALA A 219 -8.58 -5.96 -6.96
C ALA A 219 -7.73 -7.21 -7.16
N GLY A 220 -6.41 -7.09 -7.03
CA GLY A 220 -5.46 -8.21 -6.98
C GLY A 220 -4.92 -8.40 -5.56
N GLY A 221 -5.11 -9.60 -4.99
CA GLY A 221 -4.60 -9.95 -3.66
C GLY A 221 -5.10 -9.01 -2.56
N THR A 222 -4.19 -8.37 -1.82
CA THR A 222 -4.52 -7.43 -0.74
C THR A 222 -5.13 -6.11 -1.23
N GLY A 223 -5.09 -5.82 -2.55
CA GLY A 223 -5.77 -4.67 -3.17
C GLY A 223 -7.30 -4.69 -3.01
N VAL A 224 -7.87 -5.77 -2.47
CA VAL A 224 -9.29 -5.85 -2.10
C VAL A 224 -9.65 -4.91 -0.95
N VAL A 225 -8.70 -4.57 -0.08
CA VAL A 225 -8.99 -3.72 1.09
C VAL A 225 -9.39 -2.29 0.70
N PRO A 226 -8.64 -1.59 -0.18
CA PRO A 226 -9.13 -0.35 -0.80
C PRO A 226 -10.53 -0.48 -1.40
N ALA A 227 -10.80 -1.60 -2.09
CA ALA A 227 -12.11 -1.85 -2.69
C ALA A 227 -13.23 -1.94 -1.65
N MET A 228 -12.95 -2.55 -0.49
CA MET A 228 -13.90 -2.64 0.62
C MET A 228 -14.17 -1.26 1.24
N GLN A 229 -13.14 -0.40 1.39
CA GLN A 229 -13.34 0.97 1.87
C GLN A 229 -14.25 1.76 0.93
N VAL A 230 -13.93 1.72 -0.37
CA VAL A 230 -14.71 2.40 -1.43
C VAL A 230 -16.14 1.88 -1.48
N ALA A 231 -16.33 0.55 -1.45
CA ALA A 231 -17.65 -0.04 -1.46
C ALA A 231 -18.50 0.44 -0.29
N LYS A 232 -17.97 0.37 0.94
CA LYS A 232 -18.66 0.84 2.14
C LYS A 232 -19.05 2.32 2.02
N ALA A 233 -18.09 3.19 1.67
CA ALA A 233 -18.33 4.63 1.62
C ALA A 233 -19.37 5.02 0.56
N VAL A 234 -19.25 4.48 -0.66
CA VAL A 234 -20.17 4.77 -1.77
C VAL A 234 -21.57 4.25 -1.47
N LEU A 235 -21.68 3.02 -0.95
CA LEU A 235 -22.97 2.38 -0.68
C LEU A 235 -23.68 2.99 0.54
N GLU A 236 -22.96 3.48 1.54
CA GLU A 236 -23.59 4.15 2.68
C GLU A 236 -24.05 5.57 2.34
N GLN A 237 -23.35 6.24 1.43
CA GLN A 237 -23.68 7.60 1.05
C GLN A 237 -24.81 7.70 0.02
N ASN A 238 -24.88 6.77 -0.94
CA ASN A 238 -25.87 6.82 -2.01
C ASN A 238 -26.70 5.51 -2.06
N PRO A 239 -28.02 5.58 -1.81
CA PRO A 239 -28.88 4.39 -1.81
C PRO A 239 -29.04 3.73 -3.18
N ASP A 240 -28.83 4.48 -4.28
CA ASP A 240 -28.93 4.01 -5.65
C ASP A 240 -27.59 3.46 -6.18
N ALA A 241 -26.49 3.64 -5.43
CA ALA A 241 -25.17 3.25 -5.89
C ALA A 241 -24.99 1.73 -6.00
N GLN A 242 -24.21 1.34 -7.00
CA GLN A 242 -23.87 -0.04 -7.33
C GLN A 242 -22.35 -0.20 -7.43
N VAL A 243 -21.83 -1.25 -6.79
CA VAL A 243 -20.41 -1.56 -6.77
C VAL A 243 -20.19 -3.00 -7.25
N ASN A 244 -19.44 -3.14 -8.33
CA ASN A 244 -18.99 -4.44 -8.87
C ASN A 244 -17.53 -4.67 -8.46
N LEU A 245 -17.30 -5.51 -7.47
CA LEU A 245 -15.99 -5.90 -6.97
C LEU A 245 -15.51 -7.19 -7.66
N LEU A 246 -14.43 -7.09 -8.41
CA LEU A 246 -13.76 -8.21 -9.08
C LEU A 246 -12.45 -8.51 -8.32
N TRP A 247 -12.38 -9.60 -7.57
CA TRP A 247 -11.23 -9.94 -6.73
C TRP A 247 -10.43 -11.12 -7.27
N ALA A 248 -9.21 -10.87 -7.69
CA ALA A 248 -8.28 -11.90 -8.18
C ALA A 248 -7.31 -12.32 -7.07
N ILE A 249 -7.27 -13.62 -6.78
CA ILE A 249 -6.39 -14.24 -5.78
C ILE A 249 -5.64 -15.42 -6.37
N ARG A 250 -4.49 -15.76 -5.77
CA ARG A 250 -3.71 -16.91 -6.24
C ARG A 250 -4.32 -18.24 -5.80
N LYS A 251 -4.70 -18.33 -4.53
CA LYS A 251 -5.14 -19.56 -3.85
C LYS A 251 -6.49 -19.37 -3.20
N ARG A 252 -7.29 -20.45 -3.18
CA ARG A 252 -8.59 -20.49 -2.50
C ARG A 252 -8.52 -20.21 -1.00
N GLU A 253 -7.40 -20.52 -0.35
CA GLU A 253 -7.16 -20.26 1.08
C GLU A 253 -7.44 -18.80 1.48
N GLU A 254 -7.21 -17.85 0.58
CA GLU A 254 -7.50 -16.43 0.83
C GLU A 254 -9.01 -16.16 0.97
N LEU A 255 -9.86 -17.00 0.36
CA LEU A 255 -11.33 -16.90 0.40
C LEU A 255 -11.97 -17.89 1.39
N GLN A 256 -11.44 -19.11 1.52
CA GLN A 256 -12.00 -20.22 2.33
C GLN A 256 -10.91 -21.00 3.04
N ARG A 257 -11.14 -21.45 4.27
CA ARG A 257 -10.16 -22.27 5.00
C ARG A 257 -10.02 -23.65 4.35
N VAL A 258 -8.78 -24.10 4.14
CA VAL A 258 -8.48 -25.44 3.60
C VAL A 258 -8.14 -26.35 4.79
N GLY A 259 -9.09 -27.19 5.22
CA GLY A 259 -8.89 -28.08 6.38
C GLY A 259 -10.11 -28.89 6.83
N SER A 260 -11.33 -28.45 6.49
CA SER A 260 -12.55 -29.24 6.71
C SER A 260 -12.75 -30.23 5.56
N PRO A 261 -13.15 -31.50 5.80
CA PRO A 261 -13.47 -32.44 4.72
C PRO A 261 -14.60 -31.83 3.91
N VAL A 262 -14.26 -31.32 2.73
CA VAL A 262 -15.24 -30.78 1.79
C VAL A 262 -16.12 -31.96 1.39
N ARG A 263 -17.32 -32.08 1.96
CA ARG A 263 -18.43 -32.80 1.31
C ARG A 263 -18.71 -32.00 0.05
N ARG A 264 -17.96 -32.30 -1.02
CA ARG A 264 -18.13 -31.69 -2.33
C ARG A 264 -19.58 -31.95 -2.74
N PRO A 265 -20.44 -30.92 -2.82
CA PRO A 265 -21.76 -31.13 -3.40
C PRO A 265 -21.56 -31.56 -4.85
N SER A 266 -22.28 -32.59 -5.30
CA SER A 266 -22.16 -33.14 -6.66
C SER A 266 -22.33 -32.09 -7.76
N TRP A 267 -23.01 -30.98 -7.48
CA TRP A 267 -23.15 -29.88 -8.42
C TRP A 267 -21.81 -29.18 -8.74
N TRP A 268 -20.84 -29.09 -7.82
CA TRP A 268 -19.51 -28.50 -8.08
C TRP A 268 -18.66 -29.33 -9.06
N GLN A 269 -18.85 -30.65 -9.13
CA GLN A 269 -18.24 -31.48 -10.18
C GLN A 269 -18.80 -31.16 -11.57
N PHE A 270 -20.03 -30.66 -11.63
CA PHE A 270 -20.68 -30.24 -12.87
C PHE A 270 -20.18 -28.88 -13.38
N TRP A 271 -19.64 -28.00 -12.51
CA TRP A 271 -19.00 -26.73 -12.90
C TRP A 271 -17.50 -26.89 -13.25
N LEU A 272 -16.81 -27.90 -12.70
CA LEU A 272 -15.43 -28.25 -13.12
C LEU A 272 -15.37 -28.90 -14.52
N GLY A 273 -16.52 -29.21 -15.11
CA GLY A 273 -16.65 -29.44 -16.54
C GLY A 273 -16.60 -28.11 -17.30
N ASN A 274 -15.41 -27.69 -17.72
CA ASN A 274 -15.16 -26.66 -18.74
C ASN A 274 -15.46 -25.17 -18.46
N SER A 275 -15.96 -24.73 -17.30
CA SER A 275 -16.20 -23.27 -17.12
C SER A 275 -14.97 -22.52 -16.58
N SER A 276 -14.27 -21.79 -17.44
CA SER A 276 -13.17 -20.87 -17.08
C SER A 276 -13.64 -19.52 -16.50
N GLU A 277 -14.82 -19.49 -15.88
CA GLU A 277 -15.52 -18.25 -15.50
C GLU A 277 -15.26 -17.86 -14.04
N PRO A 278 -15.19 -16.56 -13.70
CA PRO A 278 -15.09 -16.11 -12.31
C PRO A 278 -16.29 -16.54 -11.46
N VAL A 279 -16.03 -16.87 -10.20
CA VAL A 279 -17.06 -17.35 -9.25
C VAL A 279 -17.70 -16.15 -8.55
N GLU A 280 -19.02 -16.00 -8.65
CA GLU A 280 -19.74 -14.99 -7.86
C GLU A 280 -19.83 -15.43 -6.39
N LEU A 281 -19.60 -14.49 -5.47
CA LEU A 281 -19.68 -14.73 -4.04
C LEU A 281 -21.15 -14.82 -3.62
N HIS A 282 -21.59 -16.03 -3.29
CA HIS A 282 -22.94 -16.30 -2.81
C HIS A 282 -22.97 -16.44 -1.28
N SER A 283 -24.16 -16.30 -0.70
CA SER A 283 -24.41 -16.46 0.75
C SER A 283 -24.00 -17.84 1.31
N GLN A 284 -23.84 -18.85 0.44
CA GLN A 284 -23.53 -20.24 0.81
C GLN A 284 -22.01 -20.55 0.87
N LEU A 285 -21.13 -19.55 1.00
CA LEU A 285 -19.69 -19.79 1.16
C LEU A 285 -19.44 -20.62 2.44
N GLN A 286 -19.03 -21.87 2.27
CA GLN A 286 -18.68 -22.78 3.37
C GLN A 286 -17.29 -22.43 3.91
N ASP A 287 -17.15 -22.45 5.24
CA ASP A 287 -15.89 -22.20 5.96
C ASP A 287 -15.07 -21.02 5.42
N PRO A 288 -15.65 -19.80 5.40
CA PRO A 288 -14.98 -18.64 4.85
C PRO A 288 -13.70 -18.33 5.63
N SER A 289 -12.66 -17.89 4.92
CA SER A 289 -11.51 -17.24 5.54
C SER A 289 -11.96 -15.95 6.26
N PRO A 290 -11.13 -15.33 7.10
CA PRO A 290 -11.44 -14.05 7.74
C PRO A 290 -11.84 -12.94 6.75
N ILE A 291 -11.14 -12.84 5.62
CA ILE A 291 -11.49 -11.89 4.54
C ILE A 291 -12.77 -12.34 3.82
N GLY A 292 -12.90 -13.63 3.52
CA GLY A 292 -14.13 -14.18 2.94
C GLY A 292 -15.37 -13.93 3.81
N GLN A 293 -15.22 -14.01 5.12
CA GLN A 293 -16.29 -13.75 6.09
C GLN A 293 -16.68 -12.28 6.08
N GLN A 294 -15.71 -11.36 6.02
CA GLN A 294 -15.98 -9.93 5.96
C GLN A 294 -16.63 -9.53 4.63
N LEU A 295 -16.15 -10.04 3.50
CA LEU A 295 -16.77 -9.80 2.19
C LEU A 295 -18.19 -10.37 2.12
N ARG A 296 -18.41 -11.56 2.69
CA ARG A 296 -19.75 -12.15 2.80
C ARG A 296 -20.67 -11.28 3.65
N ALA A 297 -20.20 -10.77 4.78
CA ALA A 297 -20.97 -9.86 5.62
C ALA A 297 -21.35 -8.57 4.87
N MET A 298 -20.40 -7.95 4.15
CA MET A 298 -20.70 -6.78 3.31
C MET A 298 -21.73 -7.10 2.22
N LYS A 299 -21.60 -8.25 1.54
CA LYS A 299 -22.58 -8.71 0.54
C LYS A 299 -23.97 -8.90 1.16
N THR A 300 -24.05 -9.45 2.36
CA THR A 300 -25.32 -9.57 3.11
C THR A 300 -25.90 -8.20 3.45
N THR A 301 -25.07 -7.25 3.90
CA THR A 301 -25.50 -5.89 4.26
C THR A 301 -26.03 -5.10 3.06
N TYR A 302 -25.34 -5.13 1.92
CA TYR A 302 -25.67 -4.29 0.75
C TYR A 302 -26.48 -5.02 -0.33
N GLY A 303 -26.69 -6.33 -0.20
CA GLY A 303 -27.55 -7.12 -1.08
C GLY A 303 -27.11 -7.08 -2.55
N GLN A 304 -28.03 -6.74 -3.45
CA GLN A 304 -27.76 -6.70 -4.89
C GLN A 304 -26.91 -5.51 -5.33
N ARG A 305 -26.76 -4.49 -4.48
CA ARG A 305 -25.98 -3.30 -4.80
C ARG A 305 -24.47 -3.52 -4.74
N LEU A 306 -24.02 -4.55 -4.03
CA LEU A 306 -22.62 -4.97 -4.01
C LEU A 306 -22.50 -6.32 -4.71
N ARG A 307 -21.97 -6.38 -5.93
CA ARG A 307 -21.65 -7.65 -6.59
C ARG A 307 -20.18 -7.98 -6.31
N ILE A 308 -19.89 -9.22 -5.93
CA ILE A 308 -18.50 -9.66 -5.68
C ILE A 308 -18.25 -10.90 -6.53
N GLN A 309 -17.28 -10.82 -7.43
CA GLN A 309 -16.81 -11.94 -8.24
C GLN A 309 -15.36 -12.24 -7.87
N VAL A 310 -14.99 -13.52 -7.84
CA VAL A 310 -13.66 -13.97 -7.43
C VAL A 310 -13.05 -14.80 -8.55
N ALA A 311 -11.82 -14.48 -8.92
CA ALA A 311 -10.97 -15.30 -9.78
C ALA A 311 -9.81 -15.87 -8.96
N ILE A 312 -9.55 -17.16 -9.14
CA ILE A 312 -8.53 -17.95 -8.45
C ILE A 312 -7.56 -18.53 -9.48
N ASP A 313 -6.32 -18.04 -9.48
CA ASP A 313 -5.31 -18.38 -10.49
C ASP A 313 -5.00 -19.89 -10.52
N GLU A 314 -4.84 -20.53 -9.35
CA GLU A 314 -4.55 -21.98 -9.27
C GLU A 314 -5.70 -22.87 -9.78
N GLU A 315 -6.91 -22.30 -9.87
CA GLU A 315 -8.08 -22.95 -10.45
C GLU A 315 -8.29 -22.55 -11.92
N GLN A 316 -7.31 -21.89 -12.53
CA GLN A 316 -7.33 -21.45 -13.93
C GLN A 316 -8.49 -20.49 -14.26
N THR A 317 -8.96 -19.73 -13.26
CA THR A 317 -9.95 -18.67 -13.45
C THR A 317 -9.26 -17.32 -13.42
N GLN A 318 -9.65 -16.41 -14.31
CA GLN A 318 -9.07 -15.07 -14.45
C GLN A 318 -10.11 -14.11 -15.02
N PHE A 319 -10.00 -12.82 -14.71
CA PHE A 319 -10.85 -11.81 -15.33
C PHE A 319 -10.36 -11.47 -16.73
N ARG A 320 -11.20 -11.73 -17.73
CA ARG A 320 -10.95 -11.40 -19.14
C ARG A 320 -11.61 -10.09 -19.51
N GLN A 321 -11.29 -9.57 -20.69
CA GLN A 321 -11.91 -8.38 -21.23
C GLN A 321 -13.45 -8.44 -21.23
N ALA A 322 -14.03 -9.62 -21.50
CA ALA A 322 -15.48 -9.83 -21.49
C ALA A 322 -16.09 -9.64 -20.09
N ASP A 323 -15.40 -10.10 -19.03
CA ASP A 323 -15.88 -9.94 -17.65
C ASP A 323 -15.87 -8.46 -17.24
N LEU A 324 -14.80 -7.75 -17.57
CA LEU A 324 -14.69 -6.31 -17.33
C LEU A 324 -15.75 -5.54 -18.12
N GLN A 325 -15.95 -5.90 -19.39
CA GLN A 325 -17.01 -5.32 -20.20
C GLN A 325 -18.37 -5.56 -19.56
N ASN A 326 -18.69 -6.77 -19.13
CA ASN A 326 -19.97 -7.08 -18.48
C ASN A 326 -20.16 -6.30 -17.18
N ALA A 327 -19.11 -6.13 -16.37
CA ALA A 327 -19.15 -5.34 -15.15
C ALA A 327 -19.40 -3.84 -15.42
N ILE A 328 -18.85 -3.30 -16.51
CA ILE A 328 -19.01 -1.90 -16.94
C ILE A 328 -20.32 -1.68 -17.71
N SER A 329 -20.79 -2.66 -18.49
CA SER A 329 -21.99 -2.56 -19.33
C SER A 329 -23.27 -2.93 -18.59
N GLY A 330 -23.24 -3.83 -17.59
CA GLY A 330 -24.37 -4.02 -16.66
C GLY A 330 -24.67 -2.75 -15.85
N ALA A 331 -23.71 -1.84 -15.83
CA ALA A 331 -23.81 -0.49 -15.31
C ALA A 331 -24.44 0.50 -16.32
N GLN A 332 -24.81 0.09 -17.54
CA GLN A 332 -25.56 0.95 -18.47
C GLN A 332 -27.05 0.65 -18.36
N ASP A 333 -27.72 1.28 -17.40
CA ASP A 333 -29.19 1.24 -17.32
C ASP A 333 -29.76 2.64 -17.52
N ARG A 334 -30.87 2.71 -18.26
CA ARG A 334 -31.32 3.83 -19.11
C ARG A 334 -31.95 5.00 -18.36
N ARG A 335 -31.34 5.49 -17.28
CA ARG A 335 -31.80 6.70 -16.57
C ARG A 335 -30.80 7.82 -16.83
N PHE A 336 -31.30 8.95 -17.33
CA PHE A 336 -30.55 10.14 -17.78
C PHE A 336 -29.99 10.08 -19.21
N LEU A 337 -30.89 9.93 -20.17
CA LEU A 337 -30.74 10.49 -21.53
C LEU A 337 -30.92 12.02 -21.49
N GLY A 338 -30.09 12.70 -20.70
CA GLY A 338 -29.93 14.14 -20.76
C GLY A 338 -28.49 14.40 -21.14
N ASP A 339 -28.28 15.25 -22.14
CA ASP A 339 -27.03 15.58 -22.82
C ASP A 339 -25.98 16.23 -21.87
N ARG A 340 -25.57 15.50 -20.82
CA ARG A 340 -24.51 15.90 -19.89
C ARG A 340 -23.17 15.43 -20.44
N ALA A 341 -22.88 15.80 -21.69
CA ALA A 341 -21.55 15.79 -22.23
C ALA A 341 -20.72 16.92 -21.61
N ASN A 342 -20.65 16.98 -20.27
CA ASN A 342 -19.59 17.76 -19.65
C ASN A 342 -18.36 16.88 -19.70
N THR A 343 -17.50 17.13 -20.69
CA THR A 343 -16.27 16.34 -20.93
C THR A 343 -15.33 16.33 -19.73
N GLY A 344 -15.62 17.12 -18.69
CA GLY A 344 -14.78 17.31 -17.53
C GLY A 344 -13.47 18.00 -17.89
N SER A 345 -13.32 18.48 -19.13
CA SER A 345 -12.09 19.07 -19.65
C SER A 345 -11.64 20.24 -18.78
N GLY A 346 -10.40 20.19 -18.30
CA GLY A 346 -9.82 21.17 -17.38
C GLY A 346 -10.28 21.05 -15.93
N CYS A 347 -11.13 20.08 -15.57
CA CYS A 347 -11.53 19.84 -14.19
C CYS A 347 -10.62 18.82 -13.53
N ARG A 348 -9.99 19.19 -12.41
CA ARG A 348 -9.07 18.33 -11.64
C ARG A 348 -9.65 16.96 -11.30
N LEU A 349 -10.96 16.88 -11.03
CA LEU A 349 -11.63 15.65 -10.61
C LEU A 349 -12.13 14.79 -11.78
N HIS A 350 -12.51 15.41 -12.90
CA HIS A 350 -13.26 14.74 -13.97
C HIS A 350 -12.54 14.71 -15.33
N ASP A 351 -11.38 15.36 -15.45
CA ASP A 351 -10.54 15.28 -16.64
C ASP A 351 -9.62 14.06 -16.59
N SER A 352 -9.81 13.12 -17.50
CA SER A 352 -8.99 11.91 -17.60
C SER A 352 -7.52 12.24 -17.92
N ALA A 353 -7.24 13.31 -18.68
CA ALA A 353 -5.89 13.71 -19.04
C ALA A 353 -5.16 14.36 -17.85
N LEU A 354 -5.86 15.17 -17.04
CA LEU A 354 -5.28 15.69 -15.79
C LEU A 354 -5.05 14.58 -14.78
N LEU A 355 -5.93 13.59 -14.72
CA LEU A 355 -5.79 12.44 -13.82
C LEU A 355 -4.48 11.69 -14.04
N GLU A 356 -3.97 11.60 -15.27
CA GLU A 356 -2.67 10.95 -15.58
C GLU A 356 -1.49 11.55 -14.81
N LEU A 357 -1.60 12.83 -14.43
CA LEU A 357 -0.56 13.58 -13.72
C LEU A 357 -0.80 13.64 -12.21
N THR A 358 -1.88 13.03 -11.72
CA THR A 358 -2.29 13.09 -10.32
C THR A 358 -1.67 11.94 -9.51
N SER A 359 -1.27 12.22 -8.27
CA SER A 359 -0.86 11.22 -7.28
C SER A 359 -2.10 10.60 -6.60
N GLU A 360 -2.01 9.36 -6.13
CA GLU A 360 -3.07 8.73 -5.32
C GLU A 360 -3.38 9.55 -4.05
N PHE A 361 -2.34 10.08 -3.41
CA PHE A 361 -2.45 10.88 -2.20
C PHE A 361 -2.53 12.35 -2.58
N GLU A 362 -3.74 12.86 -2.61
CA GLU A 362 -4.03 14.25 -2.94
C GLU A 362 -4.76 14.95 -1.79
N THR A 363 -4.76 16.28 -1.80
CA THR A 363 -5.62 17.03 -0.87
C THR A 363 -7.08 16.78 -1.25
N PRO A 364 -7.97 16.49 -0.27
CA PRO A 364 -9.40 16.35 -0.50
C PRO A 364 -9.95 17.56 -1.26
N ALA A 365 -10.95 17.32 -2.11
CA ALA A 365 -11.51 18.39 -2.94
C ALA A 365 -12.28 19.40 -2.07
N GLY A 366 -12.03 20.69 -2.30
CA GLY A 366 -12.91 21.76 -1.82
C GLY A 366 -14.22 21.82 -2.63
N SER A 367 -15.23 22.51 -2.10
CA SER A 367 -16.51 22.74 -2.80
C SER A 367 -16.33 23.38 -4.19
N ASP A 368 -15.27 24.16 -4.36
CA ASP A 368 -15.02 24.98 -5.55
C ASP A 368 -14.04 24.32 -6.54
N ASP A 369 -13.50 23.13 -6.21
CA ASP A 369 -12.52 22.43 -7.05
C ASP A 369 -13.16 21.80 -8.31
N CYS A 370 -14.47 21.56 -8.29
CA CYS A 370 -15.20 21.03 -9.43
C CYS A 370 -15.87 22.14 -10.25
N LYS A 371 -15.38 22.38 -11.46
CA LYS A 371 -15.95 23.37 -12.40
C LYS A 371 -17.02 22.79 -13.33
N CYS A 372 -17.41 21.54 -13.14
CA CYS A 372 -18.32 20.84 -14.05
C CYS A 372 -19.81 21.15 -13.81
N GLY A 373 -20.14 22.04 -12.87
CA GLY A 373 -21.52 22.37 -12.48
C GLY A 373 -22.13 21.38 -11.49
N HIS A 374 -23.32 21.69 -10.99
CA HIS A 374 -24.00 20.89 -9.97
C HIS A 374 -24.38 19.49 -10.50
N GLY A 375 -23.98 18.46 -9.75
CA GLY A 375 -24.27 17.06 -10.06
C GLY A 375 -23.45 16.48 -11.22
N ALA A 376 -22.33 17.11 -11.59
CA ALA A 376 -21.37 16.49 -12.48
C ALA A 376 -20.57 15.40 -11.75
N GLY A 377 -20.24 14.33 -12.48
CA GLY A 377 -19.59 13.14 -11.95
C GLY A 377 -19.23 12.18 -13.06
N LYS A 378 -18.35 11.21 -12.78
CA LYS A 378 -18.05 10.09 -13.68
C LYS A 378 -18.15 8.77 -12.93
N ASN A 379 -18.57 7.72 -13.61
CA ASN A 379 -18.48 6.37 -13.08
C ASN A 379 -17.00 6.02 -12.88
N LEU A 380 -16.69 5.12 -11.94
CA LEU A 380 -15.30 4.86 -11.57
C LEU A 380 -14.92 3.42 -11.90
N PHE A 381 -13.86 3.25 -12.70
CA PHE A 381 -13.17 1.98 -12.87
C PHE A 381 -11.85 2.04 -12.10
N MET A 382 -11.80 1.35 -10.95
CA MET A 382 -10.66 1.39 -10.06
C MET A 382 -9.90 0.06 -10.13
N VAL A 383 -8.57 0.12 -10.16
CA VAL A 383 -7.71 -1.07 -10.18
C VAL A 383 -6.69 -0.97 -9.05
N SER A 384 -6.64 -1.97 -8.17
CA SER A 384 -5.63 -2.04 -7.10
C SER A 384 -4.96 -3.41 -7.03
N GLY A 385 -3.65 -3.43 -6.85
CA GLY A 385 -2.89 -4.68 -6.74
C GLY A 385 -1.41 -4.50 -7.04
N PRO A 386 -0.67 -5.60 -7.25
CA PRO A 386 0.73 -5.52 -7.65
C PRO A 386 0.93 -4.73 -8.96
N ASP A 387 2.08 -4.08 -9.14
CA ASP A 387 2.34 -3.23 -10.32
C ASP A 387 2.06 -3.93 -11.66
N GLY A 388 2.44 -5.20 -11.79
CA GLY A 388 2.16 -5.98 -13.00
C GLY A 388 0.66 -6.21 -13.24
N PHE A 389 -0.14 -6.35 -12.18
CA PHE A 389 -1.59 -6.47 -12.24
C PHE A 389 -2.21 -5.14 -12.71
N ILE A 390 -1.82 -4.02 -12.09
CA ILE A 390 -2.28 -2.68 -12.50
C ILE A 390 -1.90 -2.41 -13.95
N ALA A 391 -0.64 -2.67 -14.33
CA ALA A 391 -0.14 -2.44 -15.67
C ALA A 391 -0.90 -3.24 -16.73
N HIS A 392 -1.26 -4.50 -16.43
CA HIS A 392 -2.03 -5.35 -17.32
C HIS A 392 -3.44 -4.81 -17.58
N TYR A 393 -4.16 -4.39 -16.54
CA TYR A 393 -5.57 -4.00 -16.67
C TYR A 393 -5.79 -2.51 -16.98
N ALA A 394 -4.96 -1.61 -16.45
CA ALA A 394 -5.15 -0.17 -16.57
C ALA A 394 -3.91 0.59 -17.08
N GLY A 395 -2.81 -0.10 -17.37
CA GLY A 395 -1.54 0.53 -17.79
C GLY A 395 -0.69 1.00 -16.59
N PRO A 396 0.64 1.08 -16.75
CA PRO A 396 1.55 1.34 -15.65
C PRO A 396 1.36 2.75 -15.05
N LYS A 397 1.59 2.87 -13.74
CA LYS A 397 1.82 4.16 -13.07
C LYS A 397 3.17 4.73 -13.50
N ARG A 398 3.37 6.04 -13.32
CA ARG A 398 4.61 6.74 -13.72
C ARG A 398 5.23 7.49 -12.55
N TRP A 399 6.54 7.66 -12.58
CA TRP A 399 7.23 8.58 -11.67
C TRP A 399 7.40 9.94 -12.35
N LEU A 400 6.95 11.01 -11.70
CA LEU A 400 7.05 12.38 -12.18
C LEU A 400 7.27 13.31 -10.99
N GLY A 401 8.28 14.19 -11.06
CA GLY A 401 8.53 15.18 -10.00
C GLY A 401 8.75 14.58 -8.60
N GLY A 402 9.33 13.38 -8.51
CA GLY A 402 9.56 12.70 -7.23
C GLY A 402 8.32 12.05 -6.62
N GLN A 403 7.18 12.03 -7.31
CA GLN A 403 5.96 11.36 -6.90
C GLN A 403 5.53 10.31 -7.92
N GLN A 404 4.81 9.29 -7.46
CA GLN A 404 4.17 8.32 -8.34
C GLN A 404 2.79 8.85 -8.75
N VAL A 405 2.59 9.07 -10.05
CA VAL A 405 1.35 9.54 -10.66
C VAL A 405 0.65 8.41 -11.42
N GLN A 406 -0.62 8.60 -11.76
CA GLN A 406 -1.45 7.59 -12.42
C GLN A 406 -0.89 7.12 -13.77
N GLY A 407 -0.31 8.03 -14.56
CA GLY A 407 0.08 7.76 -15.95
C GLY A 407 -1.09 7.45 -16.87
N PRO A 408 -0.84 7.26 -18.18
CA PRO A 408 -1.90 7.08 -19.17
C PRO A 408 -2.69 5.78 -18.96
N VAL A 409 -3.96 5.81 -19.36
CA VAL A 409 -4.79 4.60 -19.39
C VAL A 409 -4.23 3.64 -20.44
N GLY A 410 -3.92 2.42 -20.02
CA GLY A 410 -3.36 1.36 -20.85
C GLY A 410 -4.06 0.02 -20.61
N GLY A 411 -3.40 -1.07 -21.02
CA GLY A 411 -3.87 -2.42 -20.73
C GLY A 411 -5.24 -2.75 -21.32
N VAL A 412 -6.00 -3.58 -20.60
CA VAL A 412 -7.37 -3.98 -20.97
C VAL A 412 -8.33 -2.78 -20.99
N ALA A 413 -8.18 -1.81 -20.08
CA ALA A 413 -8.99 -0.59 -20.04
C ALA A 413 -8.89 0.22 -21.34
N ALA A 414 -7.68 0.43 -21.84
CA ALA A 414 -7.46 1.13 -23.11
C ALA A 414 -8.00 0.34 -24.32
N GLN A 415 -7.98 -1.00 -24.28
CA GLN A 415 -8.62 -1.82 -25.30
C GLN A 415 -10.14 -1.65 -25.28
N LEU A 416 -10.75 -1.60 -24.09
CA LEU A 416 -12.17 -1.34 -23.93
C LEU A 416 -12.56 0.07 -24.38
N GLN A 417 -11.80 1.10 -24.02
CA GLN A 417 -12.06 2.48 -24.46
C GLN A 417 -11.94 2.64 -25.98
N ARG A 418 -10.97 1.99 -26.63
CA ARG A 418 -10.86 1.98 -28.10
C ARG A 418 -12.06 1.33 -28.78
N ARG A 419 -12.57 0.24 -28.20
CA ARG A 419 -13.75 -0.47 -28.72
C ARG A 419 -15.06 0.26 -28.42
N TYR A 420 -15.14 0.94 -27.29
CA TYR A 420 -16.32 1.64 -26.79
C TYR A 420 -15.95 3.07 -26.34
N PRO A 421 -15.83 4.03 -27.28
CA PRO A 421 -15.33 5.38 -26.98
C PRO A 421 -16.10 6.14 -25.89
N ARG A 422 -17.39 5.85 -25.71
CA ARG A 422 -18.20 6.44 -24.62
C ARG A 422 -17.63 6.14 -23.22
N LEU A 423 -16.94 5.01 -23.04
CA LEU A 423 -16.30 4.68 -21.76
C LEU A 423 -15.25 5.72 -21.35
N ALA A 424 -14.54 6.33 -22.30
CA ALA A 424 -13.56 7.37 -21.98
C ALA A 424 -14.22 8.67 -21.48
N ASN A 425 -15.48 8.91 -21.86
CA ASN A 425 -16.24 10.07 -21.44
C ASN A 425 -16.95 9.82 -20.10
N ASP A 426 -17.57 8.66 -19.94
CA ASP A 426 -18.46 8.38 -18.80
C ASP A 426 -17.72 7.78 -17.59
N TRP A 427 -16.49 7.27 -17.79
CA TRP A 427 -15.71 6.59 -16.76
C TRP A 427 -14.33 7.21 -16.53
N LEU A 428 -13.94 7.31 -15.26
CA LEU A 428 -12.56 7.56 -14.84
C LEU A 428 -11.88 6.25 -14.50
N VAL A 429 -10.62 6.10 -14.92
CA VAL A 429 -9.80 4.94 -14.58
C VAL A 429 -8.80 5.35 -13.51
N LEU A 430 -8.93 4.79 -12.30
CA LEU A 430 -8.07 5.07 -11.15
C LEU A 430 -7.23 3.83 -10.80
N LYS A 431 -5.99 4.05 -10.42
CA LYS A 431 -4.97 3.03 -10.15
C LYS A 431 -4.42 3.25 -8.74
N LEU A 432 -4.51 2.22 -7.89
CA LEU A 432 -4.07 2.23 -6.49
C LEU A 432 -2.93 1.25 -6.27
#